data_AF-A0A9D6HP83-F1
#
_entry.id   AF-A0A9D6HP83-F1
#
_cell.length_a   1.000
_cell.length_b   1.000
_cell.length_c   1.000
_cell.angle_alpha   90.00
_cell.angle_beta   90.00
_cell.angle_gamma   90.00
#
_symmetry.space_group_name_H-M   'P 1'
#
loop_
_entity.id
_entity.type
_entity.pdbx_description
1 polymer ?
#
loop_
_entity_poly.entity_id
_entity_poly.type
_entity_poly.pdbx_seq_one_letter_code
_entity_poly.pdbx_strand_id
1 'polypeptide(L)' 'VLASSVIGQAVMRNLRALDEVAYIRFASVYKDFQTAKGFENEIPKLQKR' A
#
# COMPACT_ATOMS: atom_id res chain seq x y z
N VAL A 1 17.13 -17.25 1.54
CA VAL A 1 16.74 -16.07 0.74
C VAL A 1 15.51 -15.45 1.37
N LEU A 2 15.49 -14.14 1.62
CA LEU A 2 14.31 -13.44 2.12
C LEU A 2 13.29 -13.29 0.98
N ALA A 3 12.03 -13.62 1.24
CA ALA A 3 10.98 -13.44 0.25
C ALA A 3 10.67 -11.94 0.07
N SER A 4 10.47 -11.50 -1.18
CA SER A 4 10.12 -10.11 -1.49
C SER A 4 8.84 -9.64 -0.79
N SER A 5 7.93 -10.56 -0.47
CA SER A 5 6.71 -10.28 0.31
C SER A 5 7.01 -9.76 1.72
N VAL A 6 8.10 -10.21 2.35
CA VAL A 6 8.53 -9.74 3.67
C VAL A 6 8.96 -8.27 3.60
N ILE A 7 9.74 -7.93 2.56
CA ILE A 7 10.22 -6.56 2.33
C ILE A 7 9.05 -5.64 1.97
N GLY A 8 8.18 -6.06 1.05
CA GLY A 8 7.02 -5.27 0.63
C GLY A 8 6.06 -4.95 1.77
N GLN A 9 5.82 -5.91 2.68
CA GLN A 9 5.05 -5.67 3.89
C GLN A 9 5.72 -4.67 4.83
N ALA A 10 7.04 -4.74 5.00
CA ALA A 10 7.78 -3.78 5.82
C ALA A 10 7.70 -2.37 5.22
N VAL A 11 7.86 -2.22 3.91
CA VAL A 11 7.73 -0.92 3.22
C VAL A 11 6.33 -0.35 3.38
N MET A 12 5.27 -1.16 3.15
CA MET A 12 3.88 -0.75 3.33
C MET A 12 3.60 -0.21 4.74
N ARG A 13 4.11 -0.88 5.79
CA ARG A 13 3.93 -0.43 7.17
C ARG A 13 4.60 0.90 7.45
N ASN A 14 5.84 1.09 6.98
CA ASN A 14 6.59 2.33 7.22
C ASN A 14 6.01 3.51 6.42
N LEU A 15 5.71 3.31 5.13
CA LEU A 15 5.14 4.37 4.29
C LEU A 15 3.79 4.86 4.82
N ARG A 16 2.94 3.97 5.35
CA ARG A 16 1.64 4.34 5.91
C ARG A 16 1.75 5.41 7.01
N ALA A 17 2.81 5.40 7.80
CA ALA A 17 3.04 6.39 8.86
C ALA A 17 3.83 7.61 8.37
N LEU A 18 4.65 7.44 7.34
CA LEU A 18 5.59 8.45 6.85
C LEU A 18 4.97 9.40 5.83
N ASP A 19 4.31 8.86 4.81
CA ASP A 19 3.79 9.63 3.67
C ASP A 19 2.66 8.87 2.97
N GLU A 20 1.46 9.46 2.99
CA GLU A 20 0.26 8.86 2.44
C GLU A 20 0.31 8.70 0.90
N VAL A 21 0.91 9.68 0.19
CA VAL A 21 1.02 9.66 -1.28
C VAL A 21 2.00 8.56 -1.72
N ALA A 22 3.13 8.42 -1.02
CA ALA A 22 4.11 7.37 -1.26
C ALA A 22 3.53 5.98 -0.94
N TYR A 23 2.80 5.85 0.18
CA TYR A 23 2.07 4.62 0.51
C TYR A 23 1.12 4.21 -0.62
N ILE A 24 0.30 5.15 -1.11
CA ILE A 24 -0.66 4.91 -2.19
C ILE A 24 0.05 4.43 -3.45
N ARG A 25 1.10 5.12 -3.89
CA ARG A 25 1.87 4.76 -5.10
C ARG A 25 2.49 3.37 -4.99
N PHE A 26 3.06 3.06 -3.83
CA PHE A 26 3.64 1.73 -3.59
C PHE A 26 2.56 0.64 -3.52
N ALA A 27 1.46 0.89 -2.81
CA ALA A 27 0.35 -0.04 -2.67
C ALA A 27 -0.28 -0.40 -4.03
N SER A 28 -0.38 0.57 -4.95
CA SER A 28 -0.94 0.34 -6.28
C SER A 28 -0.16 -0.69 -7.11
N VAL A 29 1.17 -0.73 -6.96
CA VAL A 29 2.01 -1.75 -7.62
C VAL A 29 2.05 -3.03 -6.80
N TYR A 30 2.24 -2.92 -5.48
CA TYR A 30 2.45 -4.07 -4.60
C TYR A 30 1.19 -4.95 -4.45
N LYS A 31 0.00 -4.35 -4.46
CA LYS A 31 -1.28 -5.08 -4.37
C LYS A 31 -1.95 -5.32 -5.73
N ASP A 32 -1.33 -4.86 -6.83
CA ASP A 32 -1.85 -4.97 -8.20
C ASP A 32 -3.35 -4.61 -8.31
N PHE A 33 -3.69 -3.35 -8.06
CA PHE A 33 -5.08 -2.92 -8.22
C PHE A 33 -5.43 -2.88 -9.71
N GLN A 34 -6.15 -3.89 -10.18
CA GLN A 34 -6.53 -4.00 -11.59
C GLN A 34 -7.58 -2.98 -12.03
N THR A 35 -8.25 -2.30 -11.10
CA THR A 35 -9.30 -1.32 -11.40
C THR A 35 -9.29 -0.14 -10.43
N ALA A 36 -9.77 1.02 -10.90
CA ALA A 36 -10.00 2.20 -10.07
C ALA A 36 -10.94 1.90 -8.88
N LYS A 37 -11.94 1.03 -9.08
CA LYS A 37 -12.83 0.53 -8.02
C LYS A 37 -12.06 -0.20 -6.91
N GLY A 38 -11.07 -1.02 -7.29
CA GLY A 38 -10.18 -1.71 -6.35
C GLY A 38 -9.37 -0.73 -5.50
N PHE A 39 -8.92 0.37 -6.11
CA PHE A 39 -8.23 1.45 -5.42
C PHE A 39 -9.15 2.24 -4.47
N GLU A 40 -10.35 2.62 -4.93
CA GLU A 40 -11.36 3.31 -4.11
C GLU A 40 -11.71 2.53 -2.83
N ASN A 41 -11.77 1.20 -2.90
CA ASN A 41 -12.04 0.35 -1.74
C ASN A 41 -10.91 0.33 -0.69
N GLU A 42 -9.69 0.74 -1.06
CA GLU A 42 -8.55 0.82 -0.15
C GLU A 42 -8.40 2.20 0.50
N ILE A 43 -8.91 3.27 -0.12
CA ILE A 43 -8.91 4.65 0.41
C ILE A 43 -9.49 4.73 1.85
N PRO A 44 -10.64 4.12 2.19
CA PRO A 44 -11.19 4.16 3.54
C PRO A 44 -10.26 3.55 4.60
N LYS A 45 -9.35 2.65 4.21
CA LYS A 45 -8.38 2.02 5.11
C LYS A 45 -7.20 2.94 5.43
N LEU A 46 -7.09 4.09 4.76
CA LEU A 46 -6.08 5.14 4.97
C LEU A 46 -6.61 6.24 5.88
N GLN A 47 -7.91 6.52 5.81
CA GLN A 47 -8.57 7.55 6.61
C GLN A 47 -8.77 7.15 8.09
N LYS A 48 -8.64 5.87 8.43
CA LYS A 48 -8.64 5.40 9.82
C LYS A 48 -7.25 5.59 10.42
N ARG A 49 -7.01 6.78 10.99
CA ARG A 49 -5.97 6.98 12.02
C ARG A 49 -6.55 6.66 13.39
#